data_AF-A0A8T2NUQ4-F1
#
_entry.id   AF-A0A8T2NUQ4-F1
#
_cell.length_a   1.000
_cell.length_b   1.000
_cell.length_c   1.000
_cell.angle_alpha   90.00
_cell.angle_beta   90.00
_cell.angle_gamma   90.00
#
_symmetry.space_group_name_H-M   'P 1'
#
loop_
_entity.id
_entity.type
_entity.pdbx_description
1 polymer ?
#
loop_
_entity_poly.entity_id
_entity_poly.type
_entity_poly.pdbx_seq_one_letter_code
_entity_poly.pdbx_strand_id
1 'polypeptide(L)'
;MATRAASPSRWSAGLMARGNELLYRTREGDVVVHNVETKEKRILVERKKFDTYQASKYEVSPDMKHVLLAYTVAPVYQHSFTAYYIICSLETPETWNLNPPEVRNPKLQYAGWGPTGQQLIYIFENNIYYRATMESRSIRLVSTGKEDVIFNGLSDWLYEGEAPPSHA
;
A
#
# COMPACT_ATOMS: atom_id res chain seq x y z
N MET A 1 31.15 2.49 10.74
CA MET A 1 30.43 2.07 9.52
C MET A 1 29.00 1.73 9.94
N ALA A 2 28.06 2.66 9.75
CA ALA A 2 26.66 2.44 10.09
C ALA A 2 25.83 2.42 8.80
N THR A 3 25.17 1.30 8.55
CA THR A 3 24.32 1.07 7.38
C THR A 3 23.05 1.92 7.52
N ARG A 4 22.86 2.89 6.62
CA ARG A 4 21.67 3.76 6.56
C ARG A 4 20.48 2.93 6.08
N ALA A 5 19.51 2.67 6.95
CA ALA A 5 18.17 2.28 6.54
C ALA A 5 17.35 3.56 6.34
N ALA A 6 17.38 4.11 5.13
CA ALA A 6 16.34 5.05 4.73
C ALA A 6 15.03 4.25 4.69
N SER A 7 14.03 4.60 5.50
CA SER A 7 12.69 4.07 5.34
C SER A 7 12.14 4.62 4.04
N PRO A 8 12.09 3.83 2.94
CA PRO A 8 11.46 4.30 1.72
C PRO A 8 9.97 4.40 2.03
N SER A 9 9.24 5.29 1.36
CA SER A 9 7.78 5.13 1.30
C SER A 9 7.50 3.65 0.98
N ARG A 10 6.58 2.99 1.70
CA ARG A 10 6.35 1.54 1.57
C ARG A 10 6.09 1.09 0.12
N TRP A 11 5.67 2.05 -0.71
CA TRP A 11 5.43 1.98 -2.14
C TRP A 11 6.64 2.17 -3.07
N SER A 12 7.86 2.37 -2.54
CA SER A 12 9.04 2.83 -3.32
C SER A 12 10.24 1.90 -3.32
N ALA A 13 10.28 0.86 -2.48
CA ALA A 13 11.29 -0.17 -2.58
C ALA A 13 10.58 -1.53 -2.62
N GLY A 14 10.70 -2.23 -3.74
CA GLY A 14 10.23 -3.60 -3.91
C GLY A 14 11.08 -4.59 -3.11
N LEU A 15 11.37 -4.27 -1.85
CA LEU A 15 12.08 -5.09 -0.89
C LEU A 15 11.42 -4.94 0.49
N MET A 16 10.85 -6.02 1.00
CA MET A 16 10.32 -6.10 2.35
C MET A 16 10.99 -7.27 3.06
N ALA A 17 11.57 -7.03 4.24
CA ALA A 17 12.17 -8.08 5.06
C ALA A 17 11.28 -8.36 6.27
N ARG A 18 11.05 -9.63 6.59
CA ARG A 18 10.28 -10.08 7.73
C ARG A 18 10.90 -11.35 8.32
N GLY A 19 11.60 -11.22 9.44
CA GLY A 19 12.37 -12.31 10.01
C GLY A 19 13.35 -12.86 8.97
N ASN A 20 13.15 -14.12 8.58
CA ASN A 20 13.99 -14.81 7.60
C ASN A 20 13.43 -14.77 6.18
N GLU A 21 12.27 -14.14 5.96
CA GLU A 21 11.67 -14.00 4.63
C GLU A 21 11.96 -12.62 4.04
N LEU A 22 12.36 -12.60 2.78
CA LEU A 22 12.65 -11.42 1.99
C LEU A 22 11.74 -11.41 0.76
N LEU A 23 10.87 -10.41 0.67
CA LEU A 23 9.97 -10.22 -0.46
C LEU A 23 10.56 -9.21 -1.40
N TYR A 24 10.65 -9.53 -2.68
CA TYR A 24 11.09 -8.58 -3.69
C TYR A 24 10.45 -8.79 -5.05
N ARG A 25 10.44 -7.73 -5.86
CA ARG A 25 10.01 -7.81 -7.26
C ARG A 25 11.18 -8.19 -8.16
N THR A 26 11.01 -9.22 -8.99
CA THR A 26 12.01 -9.66 -9.96
C THR A 26 12.02 -8.76 -11.20
N ARG A 27 13.01 -8.94 -12.08
CA ARG A 27 13.08 -8.20 -13.35
C ARG A 27 11.98 -8.60 -14.32
N GLU A 28 11.56 -9.85 -14.24
CA GLU A 28 10.42 -10.41 -14.98
C GLU A 28 9.10 -9.78 -14.50
N GLY A 29 9.07 -9.28 -13.27
CA GLY A 29 7.97 -8.50 -12.70
C GLY A 29 7.12 -9.25 -11.69
N ASP A 30 7.46 -10.51 -11.39
CA ASP A 30 6.88 -11.32 -10.33
C ASP A 30 7.32 -10.82 -8.95
N VAL A 31 6.50 -11.03 -7.93
CA VAL A 31 6.87 -10.82 -6.54
C VAL A 31 7.21 -12.17 -5.93
N VAL A 32 8.43 -12.29 -5.41
CA VAL A 32 8.98 -13.53 -4.87
C VAL A 32 9.23 -13.37 -3.37
N VAL A 33 8.88 -14.40 -2.60
CA VAL A 33 9.37 -14.57 -1.22
C VAL A 33 10.60 -15.47 -1.26
N HIS A 34 11.67 -15.01 -0.64
CA HIS A 34 12.91 -15.76 -0.47
C HIS A 34 13.17 -15.99 1.02
N ASN A 35 13.29 -17.25 1.42
CA ASN A 35 13.75 -17.59 2.76
C ASN A 35 15.29 -17.55 2.79
N VAL A 36 15.86 -16.70 3.63
CA VAL A 36 17.30 -16.44 3.72
C VAL A 36 18.05 -17.62 4.35
N GLU A 37 17.40 -18.38 5.24
CA GLU A 37 18.01 -19.54 5.90
C GLU A 37 17.99 -20.78 5.01
N THR A 38 16.81 -21.15 4.50
CA THR A 38 16.66 -22.36 3.66
C THR A 38 17.10 -22.14 2.23
N LYS A 39 17.28 -20.87 1.83
CA LYS A 39 17.55 -20.41 0.45
C LYS A 39 16.41 -20.69 -0.54
N GLU A 40 15.27 -21.16 -0.06
CA GLU A 40 14.11 -21.43 -0.89
C GLU A 40 13.50 -20.14 -1.44
N LYS A 41 12.88 -20.24 -2.60
CA LYS A 41 12.19 -19.14 -3.28
C LYS A 41 10.83 -19.62 -3.76
N ARG A 42 9.81 -18.81 -3.54
CA ARG A 42 8.45 -19.04 -4.05
C ARG A 42 7.88 -17.76 -4.64
N ILE A 43 7.15 -17.90 -5.75
CA ILE A 43 6.41 -16.78 -6.34
C ILE A 43 5.17 -16.55 -5.46
N LEU A 44 4.99 -15.31 -5.00
CA LEU A 44 3.84 -14.90 -4.20
C LEU A 44 2.78 -14.21 -5.05
N VAL A 45 3.22 -13.33 -5.96
CA VAL A 45 2.33 -12.60 -6.85
C VAL A 45 2.89 -12.70 -8.27
N GLU A 46 2.13 -13.34 -9.15
CA GLU A 46 2.48 -13.42 -10.56
C GLU A 46 2.36 -12.06 -11.24
N ARG A 47 3.29 -11.77 -12.16
CA ARG A 47 3.29 -10.60 -13.04
C ARG A 47 1.94 -10.39 -13.72
N LYS A 48 1.25 -11.47 -14.10
CA LYS A 48 -0.07 -11.44 -14.74
C LYS A 48 -1.11 -10.63 -13.97
N LYS A 49 -1.10 -10.65 -12.62
CA LYS A 49 -2.01 -9.83 -11.80
C LYS A 49 -1.74 -8.33 -12.00
N PHE A 50 -0.47 -7.94 -12.13
CA PHE A 50 -0.09 -6.55 -12.41
C PHE A 50 -0.55 -6.10 -13.79
N ASP A 51 -0.33 -6.94 -14.81
CA ASP A 51 -0.70 -6.62 -16.19
C ASP A 51 -2.23 -6.54 -16.35
N THR A 52 -2.97 -7.44 -15.69
CA THR A 52 -4.45 -7.49 -15.73
C THR A 52 -5.08 -6.20 -15.20
N TYR A 53 -4.54 -5.66 -14.10
CA TYR A 53 -5.06 -4.44 -13.48
C TYR A 53 -4.27 -3.18 -13.83
N GLN A 54 -3.28 -3.28 -14.72
CA GLN A 54 -2.35 -2.19 -15.06
C GLN A 54 -1.74 -1.53 -13.80
N ALA A 55 -1.45 -2.36 -12.80
CA ALA A 55 -1.00 -1.90 -11.49
C ALA A 55 0.45 -1.43 -11.54
N SER A 56 0.67 -0.17 -11.15
CA SER A 56 2.01 0.43 -11.13
C SER A 56 2.73 0.23 -9.80
N LYS A 57 1.97 0.13 -8.71
CA LYS A 57 2.48 -0.04 -7.34
C LYS A 57 1.75 -1.19 -6.65
N TYR A 58 2.43 -1.83 -5.69
CA TYR A 58 1.82 -2.90 -4.89
C TYR A 58 2.31 -2.90 -3.44
N GLU A 59 1.52 -3.53 -2.58
CA GLU A 59 1.88 -3.82 -1.20
C GLU A 59 1.26 -5.16 -0.77
N VAL A 60 2.04 -6.04 -0.16
CA VAL A 60 1.57 -7.36 0.31
C VAL A 60 1.11 -7.24 1.76
N SER A 61 0.00 -7.92 2.11
CA SER A 61 -0.51 -7.92 3.48
C SER A 61 0.44 -8.59 4.47
N PRO A 62 0.42 -8.22 5.76
CA PRO A 62 1.24 -8.85 6.79
C PRO A 62 1.08 -10.37 6.88
N ASP A 63 -0.12 -10.89 6.61
CA ASP A 63 -0.39 -12.34 6.60
C ASP A 63 0.01 -13.03 5.27
N MET A 64 0.52 -12.29 4.29
CA MET A 64 0.88 -12.77 2.94
C MET A 64 -0.25 -13.42 2.14
N LYS A 65 -1.51 -13.16 2.52
CA LYS A 65 -2.68 -13.73 1.82
C LYS A 65 -3.28 -12.80 0.77
N HIS A 66 -2.95 -11.51 0.85
CA HIS A 66 -3.53 -10.49 -0.01
C HIS A 66 -2.44 -9.58 -0.59
N VAL A 67 -2.72 -9.04 -1.77
CA VAL A 67 -1.94 -7.97 -2.37
C VAL A 67 -2.85 -6.79 -2.66
N LEU A 68 -2.42 -5.61 -2.21
CA LEU A 68 -3.02 -4.33 -2.55
C LEU A 68 -2.30 -3.80 -3.79
N LEU A 69 -3.05 -3.55 -4.86
CA LEU A 69 -2.55 -3.05 -6.14
C LEU A 69 -3.09 -1.64 -6.36
N ALA A 70 -2.21 -0.71 -6.74
CA ALA A 70 -2.59 0.65 -7.12
C ALA A 70 -2.40 0.86 -8.62
N TYR A 71 -3.43 1.38 -9.28
CA TYR A 71 -3.47 1.65 -10.72
C TYR A 71 -3.98 3.06 -11.01
N THR A 72 -3.66 3.57 -12.21
CA THR A 72 -3.90 4.97 -12.60
C THR A 72 -3.35 5.96 -11.57
N VAL A 73 -2.09 5.76 -11.20
CA VAL A 73 -1.38 6.59 -10.22
C VAL A 73 -1.19 7.99 -10.80
N ALA A 74 -1.78 8.99 -10.16
CA ALA A 74 -1.63 10.40 -10.48
C ALA A 74 -0.84 11.10 -9.36
N PRO A 75 0.41 11.55 -9.62
CA PRO A 75 1.18 12.29 -8.63
C PRO A 75 0.47 13.59 -8.28
N VAL A 76 0.54 13.97 -7.00
CA VAL A 76 0.03 15.25 -6.50
C VAL A 76 1.21 16.16 -6.18
N TYR A 77 2.16 15.62 -5.42
CA TYR A 77 3.40 16.29 -5.01
C TYR A 77 4.59 15.31 -5.20
N GLN A 78 5.70 15.49 -4.47
CA GLN A 78 6.96 14.73 -4.64
C GLN A 78 6.85 13.23 -4.25
N HIS A 79 6.10 12.93 -3.21
CA HIS A 79 5.85 11.66 -2.56
C HIS A 79 4.35 11.32 -2.47
N SER A 80 3.48 12.33 -2.51
CA SER A 80 2.01 12.16 -2.50
C SER A 80 1.46 11.86 -3.89
N PHE A 81 0.50 10.94 -3.96
CA PHE A 81 -0.20 10.56 -5.19
C PHE A 81 -1.62 10.12 -4.88
N THR A 82 -2.50 10.19 -5.87
CA THR A 82 -3.82 9.55 -5.82
C THR A 82 -3.84 8.36 -6.77
N ALA A 83 -4.60 7.32 -6.43
CA ALA A 83 -4.73 6.14 -7.29
C ALA A 83 -6.06 5.42 -7.05
N TYR A 84 -6.45 4.56 -7.98
CA TYR A 84 -7.44 3.53 -7.70
C TYR A 84 -6.75 2.31 -7.08
N TYR A 85 -7.46 1.63 -6.20
CA TYR A 85 -6.92 0.51 -5.46
C TYR A 85 -7.82 -0.72 -5.57
N ILE A 86 -7.18 -1.85 -5.81
CA ILE A 86 -7.83 -3.17 -5.82
C ILE A 86 -7.05 -4.11 -4.92
N ILE A 87 -7.77 -4.89 -4.13
CA ILE A 87 -7.21 -5.95 -3.29
C ILE A 87 -7.44 -7.27 -4.01
N CYS A 88 -6.39 -8.07 -4.14
CA CYS A 88 -6.48 -9.41 -4.70
C CYS A 88 -6.10 -10.44 -3.65
N SER A 89 -6.88 -11.51 -3.57
CA SER A 89 -6.48 -12.71 -2.84
C SER A 89 -5.34 -13.40 -3.59
N LEU A 90 -4.43 -13.98 -2.80
CA LEU A 90 -3.32 -14.82 -3.27
C LEU A 90 -3.65 -16.32 -3.14
N GLU A 91 -4.68 -16.66 -2.36
CA GLU A 91 -5.17 -18.03 -2.18
C GLU A 91 -6.36 -18.34 -3.12
N THR A 92 -7.19 -17.34 -3.40
CA THR A 92 -8.43 -17.44 -4.19
C THR A 92 -8.40 -16.49 -5.40
N PRO A 93 -9.24 -16.70 -6.43
CA PRO A 93 -9.36 -15.76 -7.55
C PRO A 93 -10.15 -14.48 -7.19
N GLU A 94 -10.50 -14.29 -5.91
CA GLU A 94 -11.33 -13.18 -5.47
C GLU A 94 -10.57 -11.85 -5.47
N THR A 95 -11.31 -10.78 -5.80
CA THR A 95 -10.80 -9.42 -5.80
C THR A 95 -11.84 -8.44 -5.28
N TRP A 96 -11.37 -7.38 -4.63
CA TRP A 96 -12.22 -6.37 -4.01
C TRP A 96 -11.73 -4.97 -4.38
N ASN A 97 -12.63 -4.14 -4.92
CA ASN A 97 -12.35 -2.72 -5.07
C ASN A 97 -12.31 -2.06 -3.69
N LEU A 98 -11.26 -1.30 -3.42
CA LEU A 98 -11.16 -0.58 -2.16
C LEU A 98 -11.90 0.75 -2.29
N ASN A 99 -13.13 0.78 -1.77
CA ASN A 99 -14.03 1.92 -1.87
C ASN A 99 -14.50 2.37 -0.48
N PRO A 100 -14.64 3.68 -0.23
CA PRO A 100 -15.41 4.22 0.89
C PRO A 100 -16.83 3.67 0.91
N PRO A 101 -17.47 3.59 2.09
CA PRO A 101 -18.91 3.35 2.16
C PRO A 101 -19.63 4.36 1.27
N GLU A 102 -20.58 3.89 0.46
CA GLU A 102 -21.48 4.71 -0.38
C GLU A 102 -20.86 5.32 -1.65
N VAL A 103 -19.53 5.31 -1.82
CA VAL A 103 -18.86 5.84 -3.01
C VAL A 103 -18.35 4.70 -3.88
N ARG A 104 -18.66 4.73 -5.19
CA ARG A 104 -18.18 3.71 -6.13
C ARG A 104 -16.98 4.23 -6.90
N ASN A 105 -15.90 3.45 -6.88
CA ASN A 105 -14.66 3.67 -7.63
C ASN A 105 -14.09 5.11 -7.49
N PRO A 106 -13.89 5.65 -6.28
CA PRO A 106 -13.15 6.90 -6.13
C PRO A 106 -11.63 6.67 -6.22
N LYS A 107 -10.90 7.72 -6.60
CA LYS A 107 -9.46 7.75 -6.35
C LYS A 107 -9.23 7.98 -4.86
N LEU A 108 -8.32 7.22 -4.28
CA LEU A 108 -7.91 7.37 -2.89
C LEU A 108 -6.57 8.10 -2.85
N GLN A 109 -6.38 8.91 -1.82
CA GLN A 109 -5.14 9.67 -1.59
C GLN A 109 -4.06 8.80 -0.96
N TYR A 110 -4.46 7.73 -0.27
CA TYR A 110 -3.56 6.74 0.28
C TYR A 110 -4.33 5.46 0.56
N ALA A 111 -3.66 4.32 0.46
CA ALA A 111 -4.07 3.07 1.07
C ALA A 111 -2.82 2.33 1.54
N GLY A 112 -2.96 1.44 2.51
CA GLY A 112 -1.86 0.63 3.00
C GLY A 112 -2.31 -0.38 4.04
N TRP A 113 -1.53 -1.44 4.21
CA TRP A 113 -1.81 -2.46 5.21
C TRP A 113 -1.43 -2.00 6.62
N GLY A 114 -2.22 -2.41 7.60
CA GLY A 114 -1.86 -2.36 9.01
C GLY A 114 -0.71 -3.33 9.34
N PRO A 115 -0.22 -3.34 10.58
CA PRO A 115 0.90 -4.19 10.99
C PRO A 115 0.53 -5.66 11.17
N THR A 116 -0.77 -5.97 11.34
CA THR A 116 -1.23 -7.31 11.73
C THR A 116 -2.40 -7.79 10.86
N GLY A 117 -2.35 -9.05 10.46
CA GLY A 117 -3.43 -9.71 9.71
C GLY A 117 -3.70 -9.04 8.36
N GLN A 118 -4.96 -8.66 8.15
CA GLN A 118 -5.50 -8.06 6.92
C GLN A 118 -6.10 -6.67 7.16
N GLN A 119 -5.74 -6.08 8.29
CA GLN A 119 -6.18 -4.73 8.63
C GLN A 119 -5.63 -3.76 7.60
N LEU A 120 -6.40 -2.76 7.19
CA LEU A 120 -5.97 -1.76 6.23
C LEU A 120 -6.55 -0.39 6.57
N ILE A 121 -5.82 0.64 6.18
CA ILE A 121 -6.28 2.02 6.21
C ILE A 121 -6.28 2.58 4.81
N TYR A 122 -7.15 3.55 4.57
CA TYR A 122 -7.11 4.37 3.37
C TYR A 122 -7.66 5.76 3.65
N ILE A 123 -7.26 6.71 2.81
CA ILE A 123 -7.60 8.12 2.96
C ILE A 123 -8.38 8.58 1.73
N PHE A 124 -9.55 9.16 2.00
CA PHE A 124 -10.46 9.71 0.99
C PHE A 124 -11.04 11.02 1.51
N GLU A 125 -11.01 12.08 0.71
CA GLU A 125 -11.44 13.44 1.09
C GLU A 125 -10.81 13.90 2.42
N ASN A 126 -9.52 13.65 2.59
CA ASN A 126 -8.76 13.94 3.81
C ASN A 126 -9.32 13.28 5.09
N ASN A 127 -10.15 12.25 4.95
CA ASN A 127 -10.70 11.47 6.05
C ASN A 127 -10.03 10.10 6.11
N ILE A 128 -9.78 9.61 7.32
CA ILE A 128 -9.14 8.31 7.54
C ILE A 128 -10.22 7.25 7.69
N TYR A 129 -10.15 6.23 6.84
CA TYR A 129 -10.99 5.04 6.90
C TYR A 129 -10.14 3.84 7.32
N TYR A 130 -10.77 2.95 8.07
CA TYR A 130 -10.17 1.72 8.55
C TYR A 130 -11.06 0.53 8.25
N ARG A 131 -10.46 -0.58 7.88
CA ARG A 131 -11.14 -1.85 7.65
C ARG A 131 -10.35 -2.95 8.35
N ALA A 132 -11.02 -3.66 9.26
CA ALA A 132 -10.36 -4.64 10.12
C ALA A 132 -10.01 -5.96 9.40
N THR A 133 -10.90 -6.42 8.52
CA THR A 133 -10.73 -7.64 7.69
C THR A 133 -11.33 -7.41 6.30
N MET A 134 -11.11 -8.34 5.35
CA MET A 134 -11.70 -8.25 4.01
C MET A 134 -13.23 -8.35 4.01
N GLU A 135 -13.85 -8.95 5.00
CA GLU A 135 -15.31 -9.10 5.10
C GLU A 135 -15.94 -7.94 5.86
N SER A 136 -15.14 -7.28 6.70
CA SER A 136 -15.57 -6.14 7.48
C SER A 136 -15.91 -4.95 6.60
N ARG A 137 -16.96 -4.21 6.95
CA ARG A 137 -17.22 -2.90 6.36
C ARG A 137 -16.15 -1.91 6.85
N SER A 138 -15.78 -0.98 5.98
CA SER A 138 -14.93 0.13 6.37
C SER A 138 -15.65 1.07 7.33
N ILE A 139 -14.96 1.52 8.35
CA ILE A 139 -15.42 2.56 9.28
C ILE A 139 -14.61 3.83 9.06
N ARG A 140 -15.25 4.99 9.21
CA ARG A 140 -14.57 6.29 9.17
C ARG A 140 -14.07 6.61 10.57
N LEU A 141 -12.75 6.65 10.75
CA LEU A 141 -12.11 6.97 12.03
C LEU A 141 -12.05 8.48 12.28
N VAL A 142 -11.80 9.26 11.23
CA VAL A 142 -11.70 10.72 11.30
C VAL A 142 -12.60 11.31 10.22
N SER A 143 -13.42 12.30 10.59
CA SER A 143 -14.41 12.94 9.71
C SER A 143 -14.26 14.47 9.60
N THR A 144 -13.16 15.02 10.10
CA THR A 144 -12.86 16.46 10.09
C THR A 144 -12.16 16.90 8.81
N GLY A 145 -11.89 15.98 7.88
CA GLY A 145 -11.21 16.25 6.62
C GLY A 145 -11.95 17.32 5.83
N LYS A 146 -11.16 18.27 5.33
CA LYS A 146 -11.64 19.34 4.45
C LYS A 146 -10.60 19.54 3.36
N GLU A 147 -11.04 19.44 2.11
CA GLU A 147 -10.18 19.63 0.95
C GLU A 147 -9.43 20.96 1.04
N ASP A 148 -8.13 20.92 0.75
CA ASP A 148 -7.18 22.05 0.80
C ASP A 148 -7.10 22.83 2.13
N VAL A 149 -7.70 22.34 3.22
CA VAL A 149 -7.71 23.03 4.52
C VAL A 149 -7.27 22.13 5.67
N ILE A 150 -7.85 20.93 5.77
CA ILE A 150 -7.60 19.99 6.88
C ILE A 150 -7.23 18.64 6.28
N PHE A 151 -5.97 18.25 6.47
CA PHE A 151 -5.41 16.97 6.04
C PHE A 151 -5.24 16.06 7.25
N ASN A 152 -5.80 14.84 7.20
CA ASN A 152 -5.62 13.83 8.25
C ASN A 152 -4.82 12.65 7.69
N GLY A 153 -3.66 12.37 8.28
CA GLY A 153 -2.80 11.24 7.86
C GLY A 153 -2.05 11.44 6.55
N LEU A 154 -2.13 12.65 5.97
CA LEU A 154 -1.36 13.10 4.81
C LEU A 154 -0.59 14.36 5.17
N SER A 155 0.57 14.56 4.56
CA SER A 155 1.30 15.83 4.62
C SER A 155 0.70 16.82 3.63
N ASP A 156 0.72 18.12 3.98
CA ASP A 156 0.47 19.17 2.99
C ASP A 156 1.73 19.44 2.14
N TRP A 157 1.61 20.32 1.14
CA TRP A 157 2.72 20.67 0.25
C TRP A 157 3.96 21.19 1.00
N LEU A 158 3.77 21.99 2.06
CA LEU A 158 4.89 22.57 2.81
C LEU A 158 5.64 21.47 3.59
N TYR A 159 4.90 20.59 4.25
CA TYR A 159 5.47 19.44 4.96
C TYR A 159 6.10 18.40 4.04
N GLU A 160 5.73 18.39 2.76
CA GLU A 160 6.34 17.50 1.77
C GLU A 160 7.57 18.11 1.09
N GLY A 161 7.56 19.43 0.87
CA GLY A 161 8.63 20.16 0.19
C GLY A 161 9.76 20.66 1.10
N GLU A 162 9.50 20.97 2.37
CA GLU A 162 10.49 21.55 3.30
C GLU A 162 10.87 20.67 4.49
N ALA A 163 10.21 19.53 4.72
CA ALA A 163 10.62 18.63 5.79
C ALA A 163 11.98 17.97 5.43
N PRO A 164 13.08 18.26 6.16
CA PRO A 164 14.26 17.43 6.05
C PRO A 164 13.88 16.00 6.45
N PRO A 165 14.52 14.95 5.90
CA PRO A 165 14.34 13.60 6.42
C PRO A 165 14.55 13.64 7.92
N SER A 166 13.51 13.27 8.68
CA SER A 166 13.50 13.34 10.13
C SER A 166 14.75 12.66 10.67
N HIS A 167 15.56 13.42 11.41
CA HIS A 167 16.76 12.94 12.07
C HIS A 167 16.35 12.09 13.28
N ALA A 168 16.73 10.81 13.28
CA ALA A 168 17.31 10.03 14.38
C ALA A 168 17.21 8.53 14.07
#